data_AF-A0A8S2VPC9-F1
#
_entry.id   AF-A0A8S2VPC9-F1
#
_cell.length_a   1.000
_cell.length_b   1.000
_cell.length_c   1.000
_cell.angle_alpha   90.00
_cell.angle_beta   90.00
_cell.angle_gamma   90.00
#
_symmetry.space_group_name_H-M   'P 1'
#
loop_
_entity.id
_entity.type
_entity.pdbx_description
1 polymer ?
#
loop_
_entity_poly.entity_id
_entity_poly.type
_entity_poly.pdbx_seq_one_letter_code
_entity_poly.pdbx_strand_id
1 'polypeptide(L)'
;CVIVQHICRQVSKRAARLAGAGLAVLINRMGKPTVTIGVDGSLYRYHPRFKRNMERSMEGLVNKDFKFKFALSDDGSGKGAALVACVAAHNAPELLTKHTREIIDDKTSEANSD
;
A
#
# COMPACT_ATOMS: atom_id res chain seq x y z
N CYS A 1 -6.19 30.78 17.80
CA CYS A 1 -4.78 30.70 17.35
C CYS A 1 -4.71 30.44 15.84
N VAL A 2 -4.69 31.50 15.00
CA VAL A 2 -4.78 31.38 13.52
C VAL A 2 -3.44 31.02 12.87
N ILE A 3 -2.34 31.52 13.44
CA ILE A 3 -0.98 31.33 12.91
C ILE A 3 -0.57 29.85 12.96
N VAL A 4 -0.74 29.18 14.10
CA VAL A 4 -0.40 27.76 14.25
C VAL A 4 -1.22 26.90 13.29
N GLN A 5 -2.52 27.17 13.16
CA GLN A 5 -3.37 26.46 12.19
C GLN A 5 -2.88 26.65 10.74
N HIS A 6 -2.41 27.86 10.40
CA HIS A 6 -1.84 28.14 9.09
C HIS A 6 -0.57 27.31 8.86
N ILE A 7 0.36 27.30 9.83
CA ILE A 7 1.60 26.54 9.74
C ILE A 7 1.32 25.04 9.55
N CYS A 8 0.48 24.44 10.41
CA CYS A 8 0.11 23.03 10.30
C CYS A 8 -0.50 22.71 8.93
N ARG A 9 -1.34 23.60 8.40
CA ARG A 9 -1.93 23.44 7.05
C ARG A 9 -0.86 23.41 5.96
N GLN A 10 0.14 24.29 6.02
CA GLN A 10 1.23 24.31 5.03
C GLN A 10 2.12 23.08 5.14
N VAL A 11 2.44 22.65 6.38
CA VAL A 11 3.23 21.44 6.63
C VAL A 11 2.54 20.21 6.07
N SER A 12 1.26 19.98 6.39
CA SER A 12 0.50 18.83 5.86
C SER A 12 0.36 18.89 4.34
N LYS A 13 0.19 20.08 3.76
CA LYS A 13 0.11 20.27 2.30
C LYS A 13 1.43 19.95 1.60
N ARG A 14 2.56 20.36 2.19
CA ARG A 14 3.90 20.05 1.68
C ARG A 14 4.17 18.55 1.74
N ALA A 15 3.90 17.93 2.88
CA ALA A 15 4.08 16.48 3.06
C ALA A 15 3.27 15.66 2.04
N ALA A 16 2.00 16.01 1.82
CA ALA A 16 1.15 15.33 0.84
C ALA A 16 1.68 15.43 -0.60
N ARG A 17 2.21 16.60 -0.99
CA ARG A 17 2.78 16.83 -2.33
C ARG A 17 4.07 16.06 -2.56
N LEU A 18 4.96 16.03 -1.56
CA LEU A 18 6.22 15.28 -1.65
C LEU A 18 5.96 13.77 -1.75
N ALA A 19 5.05 13.24 -0.92
CA ALA A 19 4.65 11.84 -1.00
C ALA A 19 4.00 11.51 -2.37
N GLY A 20 3.09 12.37 -2.85
CA GLY A 20 2.46 12.22 -4.14
C GLY A 20 3.45 12.26 -5.31
N ALA A 21 4.44 13.15 -5.27
CA ALA A 21 5.47 13.23 -6.31
C ALA A 21 6.30 11.93 -6.41
N GLY A 22 6.67 11.35 -5.27
CA GLY A 22 7.35 10.05 -5.25
C GLY A 22 6.51 8.93 -5.87
N LEU A 23 5.22 8.85 -5.53
CA LEU A 23 4.30 7.88 -6.12
C LEU A 23 4.11 8.10 -7.63
N ALA A 24 3.99 9.34 -8.07
CA ALA A 24 3.83 9.67 -9.48
C ALA A 24 5.04 9.22 -10.32
N VAL A 25 6.25 9.43 -9.81
CA VAL A 25 7.49 8.94 -10.45
C VAL A 25 7.47 7.42 -10.58
N LEU A 26 7.05 6.69 -9.54
CA LEU A 26 6.98 5.23 -9.58
C LEU A 26 5.96 4.75 -10.62
N ILE A 27 4.76 5.33 -10.67
CA ILE A 27 3.72 4.98 -11.65
C ILE A 27 4.25 5.20 -13.07
N ASN A 28 4.85 6.37 -13.32
CA ASN A 28 5.39 6.70 -14.63
C ASN A 28 6.53 5.73 -15.03
N ARG A 29 7.37 5.32 -14.07
CA ARG A 29 8.45 4.35 -14.29
C ARG A 29 7.95 2.93 -14.54
N MET A 30 6.85 2.53 -13.89
CA MET A 30 6.29 1.19 -14.04
C MET A 30 5.70 0.94 -15.43
N GLY A 31 5.25 1.99 -16.13
CA GLY A 31 4.70 1.87 -17.49
C GLY A 31 3.40 1.04 -17.57
N LYS A 32 2.66 0.89 -16.46
CA LYS A 32 1.42 0.11 -16.42
C LYS A 32 0.20 1.01 -16.63
N PRO A 33 -0.77 0.62 -17.48
CA PRO A 33 -1.95 1.44 -17.78
C PRO A 33 -2.87 1.66 -16.57
N THR A 34 -2.84 0.77 -15.59
CA THR A 34 -3.63 0.90 -14.37
C THR A 34 -2.85 0.41 -13.15
N VAL A 35 -2.76 1.24 -12.12
CA VAL A 35 -2.03 0.97 -10.88
C VAL A 35 -2.96 1.12 -9.67
N THR A 36 -2.93 0.14 -8.78
CA THR A 36 -3.59 0.24 -7.46
C THR A 36 -2.53 0.47 -6.41
N ILE A 37 -2.69 1.52 -5.61
CA ILE A 37 -1.74 1.92 -4.56
C ILE A 37 -2.35 1.53 -3.22
N GLY A 38 -1.76 0.56 -2.55
CA GLY A 38 -2.08 0.23 -1.17
C GLY A 38 -1.57 1.32 -0.23
N VAL A 39 -2.44 1.86 0.61
CA VAL A 39 -2.09 2.90 1.59
C VAL A 39 -2.60 2.53 2.96
N ASP A 40 -1.73 2.67 3.94
CA ASP A 40 -2.02 2.55 5.36
C ASP A 40 -1.44 3.77 6.10
N GLY A 41 -1.97 4.07 7.27
CA GLY A 41 -1.49 5.12 8.15
C GLY A 41 -2.58 6.12 8.56
N SER A 42 -2.53 6.50 9.83
CA SER A 42 -3.46 7.44 10.46
C SER A 42 -3.51 8.82 9.77
N LEU A 43 -2.37 9.30 9.25
CA LEU A 43 -2.30 10.57 8.53
C LEU A 43 -3.14 10.55 7.25
N TYR A 44 -3.08 9.45 6.48
CA TYR A 44 -3.88 9.33 5.27
C TYR A 44 -5.36 9.10 5.59
N ARG A 45 -5.66 8.30 6.63
CA ARG A 45 -7.02 7.92 7.02
C ARG A 45 -7.82 9.06 7.68
N TYR A 46 -7.20 9.81 8.59
CA TYR A 46 -7.92 10.73 9.48
C TYR A 46 -7.66 12.21 9.19
N HIS A 47 -6.58 12.57 8.48
CA HIS A 47 -6.31 13.99 8.24
C HIS A 47 -7.26 14.55 7.16
N PRO A 48 -8.01 15.62 7.44
CA PRO A 48 -9.17 16.05 6.63
C PRO A 48 -8.82 16.50 5.20
N ARG A 49 -7.54 16.73 4.90
CA ARG A 49 -7.09 17.26 3.61
C ARG A 49 -5.90 16.51 3.00
N PHE A 50 -5.36 15.50 3.69
CA PHE A 50 -4.08 14.91 3.27
C PHE A 50 -4.25 14.10 1.98
N LYS A 51 -5.19 13.14 1.98
CA LYS A 51 -5.58 12.36 0.80
C LYS A 51 -5.80 13.23 -0.45
N ARG A 52 -6.71 14.21 -0.35
CA ARG A 52 -7.04 15.11 -1.46
C ARG A 52 -5.84 15.91 -1.97
N ASN A 53 -4.98 16.40 -1.08
CA ASN A 53 -3.80 17.16 -1.49
C ASN A 53 -2.77 16.27 -2.21
N MET A 54 -2.66 15.00 -1.81
CA MET A 54 -1.78 14.02 -2.43
C MET A 54 -2.31 13.62 -3.81
N GLU A 55 -3.59 13.22 -3.91
CA GLU A 55 -4.28 12.88 -5.16
C GLU A 55 -4.14 14.00 -6.20
N ARG A 56 -4.47 15.24 -5.82
CA ARG A 56 -4.31 16.40 -6.70
C ARG A 56 -2.87 16.63 -7.16
N SER A 57 -1.90 16.36 -6.28
CA SER A 57 -0.48 16.49 -6.66
C SER A 57 -0.10 15.43 -7.69
N MET A 58 -0.65 14.23 -7.59
CA MET A 58 -0.38 13.12 -8.50
C MET A 58 -1.06 13.31 -9.85
N GLU A 59 -2.29 13.81 -9.88
CA GLU A 59 -3.02 14.12 -11.12
C GLU A 59 -2.24 15.06 -12.05
N GLY A 60 -1.43 15.96 -11.49
CA GLY A 60 -0.57 16.87 -12.28
C GLY A 60 0.78 16.30 -12.68
N LEU A 61 1.19 15.14 -12.16
CA LEU A 61 2.53 14.56 -12.34
C LEU A 61 2.53 13.20 -13.05
N VAL A 62 1.44 12.44 -12.94
CA VAL A 62 1.28 11.14 -13.60
C VAL A 62 0.96 11.35 -15.09
N ASN A 63 1.57 10.54 -15.97
CA ASN A 63 1.21 10.56 -17.38
C ASN A 63 -0.28 10.22 -17.57
N LYS A 64 -0.96 10.95 -18.46
CA LYS A 64 -2.40 10.82 -18.73
C LYS A 64 -2.81 9.43 -19.24
N ASP A 65 -1.87 8.68 -19.82
CA ASP A 65 -2.10 7.31 -20.27
C ASP A 65 -2.24 6.31 -19.12
N PHE A 66 -1.82 6.70 -17.90
CA PHE A 66 -1.85 5.85 -16.72
C PHE A 66 -2.98 6.25 -15.77
N LYS A 67 -3.74 5.26 -15.32
CA LYS A 67 -4.78 5.43 -14.30
C LYS A 67 -4.27 4.90 -12.97
N PHE A 68 -4.60 5.59 -11.88
CA PHE A 68 -4.29 5.12 -10.53
C PHE A 68 -5.51 5.18 -9.62
N LYS A 69 -5.56 4.26 -8.65
CA LYS A 69 -6.54 4.27 -7.57
C LYS A 69 -5.88 3.91 -6.24
N PHE A 70 -6.42 4.45 -5.15
CA PHE A 70 -5.97 4.14 -3.80
C PHE A 70 -6.84 3.04 -3.18
N ALA A 71 -6.19 2.08 -2.53
CA ALA A 71 -6.82 1.06 -1.71
C ALA A 71 -6.34 1.22 -0.26
N LEU A 72 -7.28 1.46 0.66
CA LEU A 72 -6.97 1.49 2.09
C LEU A 72 -6.72 0.07 2.59
N SER A 73 -5.63 -0.13 3.32
CA SER A 73 -5.33 -1.39 3.99
C SER A 73 -5.63 -1.26 5.48
N ASP A 74 -6.38 -2.20 6.05
CA ASP A 74 -6.67 -2.22 7.49
C ASP A 74 -5.56 -2.87 8.32
N ASP A 75 -4.83 -3.84 7.73
CA ASP A 75 -3.65 -4.46 8.33
C ASP A 75 -2.73 -4.99 7.23
N GLY A 76 -1.83 -4.11 6.77
CA GLY A 76 -0.84 -4.48 5.77
C GLY A 76 0.32 -5.30 6.35
N SER A 77 0.67 -5.05 7.61
CA SER A 77 1.79 -5.70 8.29
C SER A 77 1.53 -7.18 8.59
N GLY A 78 0.38 -7.52 9.19
CA GLY A 78 0.07 -8.89 9.59
C GLY A 78 -0.25 -9.76 8.39
N LYS A 79 -1.27 -9.36 7.61
CA LYS A 79 -1.70 -10.12 6.42
C LYS A 79 -0.61 -10.23 5.36
N GLY A 80 0.14 -9.15 5.14
CA GLY A 80 1.26 -9.14 4.19
C GLY A 80 2.39 -10.07 4.63
N ALA A 81 2.80 -10.02 5.90
CA ALA A 81 3.84 -10.91 6.43
C ALA A 81 3.42 -12.38 6.37
N ALA A 82 2.17 -12.69 6.73
CA ALA A 82 1.65 -14.06 6.64
C ALA A 82 1.64 -14.59 5.20
N LEU A 83 1.22 -13.76 4.22
CA LEU A 83 1.23 -14.15 2.82
C LEU A 83 2.64 -14.41 2.30
N VAL A 84 3.60 -13.53 2.62
CA VAL A 84 5.00 -13.71 2.22
C VAL A 84 5.60 -14.94 2.88
N ALA A 85 5.32 -15.20 4.16
CA ALA A 85 5.76 -16.40 4.86
C ALA A 85 5.21 -17.67 4.20
N CYS A 86 3.94 -17.68 3.83
CA CYS A 86 3.31 -18.78 3.11
C CYS A 86 3.98 -19.03 1.74
N VAL A 87 4.21 -17.98 0.95
CA VAL A 87 4.86 -18.11 -0.37
C VAL A 87 6.32 -18.58 -0.22
N ALA A 88 7.06 -18.08 0.76
CA ALA A 88 8.43 -18.53 1.04
C ALA A 88 8.47 -19.99 1.50
N ALA A 89 7.53 -20.40 2.35
CA ALA A 89 7.35 -21.78 2.80
C ALA A 89 7.10 -22.72 1.62
N HIS A 90 6.22 -22.30 0.68
CA HIS A 90 5.93 -23.07 -0.52
C HIS A 90 7.14 -23.21 -1.45
N ASN A 91 7.91 -22.13 -1.65
CA ASN A 91 9.03 -22.11 -2.61
C ASN A 91 10.33 -22.72 -2.06
N ALA A 92 10.52 -22.73 -0.74
CA ALA A 92 11.71 -23.28 -0.08
C ALA A 92 11.29 -24.21 1.06
N PRO A 93 10.67 -25.36 0.73
CA PRO A 93 10.09 -26.25 1.72
C PRO A 93 11.15 -26.73 2.72
N GLU A 94 12.39 -26.90 2.28
CA GLU A 94 13.54 -27.33 3.10
C GLU A 94 13.85 -26.44 4.32
N LEU A 95 13.38 -25.19 4.36
CA LEU A 95 13.50 -24.31 5.52
C LEU A 95 12.34 -24.47 6.53
N LEU A 96 11.33 -25.28 6.23
CA LEU A 96 10.18 -25.50 7.11
C LEU A 96 10.46 -26.59 8.13
N THR A 97 10.15 -26.28 9.39
CA THR A 97 10.02 -27.32 10.41
C THR A 97 8.92 -28.31 10.01
N LYS A 98 9.09 -29.61 10.34
CA LYS A 98 8.14 -30.68 9.98
C LYS A 98 6.69 -30.31 10.36
N HIS A 99 6.52 -29.70 11.53
CA HIS A 99 5.23 -29.24 12.03
C HIS A 99 4.56 -28.17 11.15
N THR A 100 5.33 -27.24 10.58
CA THR A 100 4.79 -26.20 9.70
C THR A 100 4.36 -26.75 8.34
N ARG A 101 5.05 -27.80 7.83
CA ARG A 101 4.66 -28.47 6.59
C ARG A 101 3.31 -29.18 6.73
N GLU A 102 3.14 -29.95 7.81
CA GLU A 102 1.88 -30.67 8.08
C GLU A 102 0.68 -29.70 8.14
N ILE A 103 0.84 -28.53 8.78
CA ILE A 103 -0.21 -27.51 8.84
C ILE A 103 -0.54 -26.94 7.45
N ILE A 104 0.47 -26.71 6.60
CA ILE A 104 0.23 -26.18 5.25
C ILE A 104 -0.47 -27.23 4.39
N ASP A 105 0.01 -28.48 4.41
CA ASP A 105 -0.54 -29.58 3.62
C ASP A 105 -2.02 -29.84 3.97
N ASP A 106 -2.35 -29.86 5.27
CA ASP A 106 -3.72 -30.03 5.78
C ASP A 106 -4.64 -28.89 5.30
N LYS A 107 -4.17 -27.64 5.40
CA LYS A 107 -4.89 -26.43 4.92
C LYS A 107 -5.06 -26.39 3.39
N THR A 108 -4.09 -26.86 2.60
CA THR A 108 -4.23 -26.95 1.15
C THR A 108 -5.21 -28.03 0.71
N SER A 109 -5.41 -29.07 1.53
CA SER A 109 -6.41 -30.10 1.26
C SER A 109 -7.84 -29.59 1.49
N GLU A 110 -8.06 -28.79 2.55
CA GLU A 110 -9.35 -28.11 2.81
C GLU A 110 -9.69 -27.06 1.72
N ALA A 111 -8.70 -26.35 1.18
CA ALA A 111 -8.94 -25.29 0.18
C ALA A 111 -9.26 -25.81 -1.24
N ASN A 112 -8.98 -27.08 -1.53
CA ASN A 112 -9.26 -27.72 -2.82
C ASN A 112 -10.54 -28.58 -2.81
N SER A 113 -11.28 -28.60 -1.70
CA SER A 113 -12.57 -29.29 -1.55
C SER A 113 -13.81 -28.41 -1.77
N ASP A 114 -13.62 -27.12 -2.10
CA ASP A 114 -14.65 -26.16 -2.55
C ASP A 114 -14.49 -25.85 -4.05
#